data_AF-A0A4Q1CEK8-F1
#
_entry.id   AF-A0A4Q1CEK8-F1
#
_cell.length_a   1.000
_cell.length_b   1.000
_cell.length_c   1.000
_cell.angle_alpha   90.00
_cell.angle_beta   90.00
_cell.angle_gamma   90.00
#
_symmetry.space_group_name_H-M   'P 1'
#
loop_
_entity.id
_entity.type
_entity.pdbx_description
1 polymer ?
#
loop_
_entity_poly.entity_id
_entity_poly.type
_entity_poly.pdbx_seq_one_letter_code
_entity_poly.pdbx_strand_id
1 'polypeptide(L)'
;RRCEGADGLPWPENDVSPGRRVSLARSERAMVGALTVLEVLHAADRCRVAADPERHLDEGVVDGLFLACRGLLEWACREVRPE
;
A
#
# COMPACT_ATOMS: atom_id res chain seq x y z
N ARG A 1 14.42 -14.50 2.09
CA ARG A 1 14.32 -13.20 1.38
C ARG A 1 14.52 -12.11 2.42
N ARG A 2 15.41 -11.14 2.15
CA ARG A 2 15.90 -10.14 3.10
C ARG A 2 14.75 -9.27 3.64
N CYS A 3 14.90 -8.81 4.88
CA CYS A 3 14.00 -7.87 5.57
C CYS A 3 14.13 -6.46 4.98
N GLU A 4 13.92 -6.30 3.68
CA GLU A 4 14.03 -5.01 3.01
C GLU A 4 12.74 -4.21 3.17
N GLY A 5 12.82 -2.94 3.51
CA GLY A 5 11.68 -2.02 3.55
C GLY A 5 11.10 -1.74 2.17
N ALA A 6 10.23 -0.76 2.08
CA ALA A 6 9.66 -0.30 0.81
C ALA A 6 10.66 0.40 -0.11
N ASP A 7 11.71 0.96 0.47
CA ASP A 7 12.85 1.58 -0.22
C ASP A 7 13.86 0.55 -0.79
N GLY A 8 13.66 -0.74 -0.51
CA GLY A 8 14.59 -1.80 -0.90
C GLY A 8 15.85 -1.88 -0.02
N LEU A 9 15.93 -1.10 1.06
CA LEU A 9 17.03 -1.14 2.03
C LEU A 9 16.69 -2.08 3.20
N PRO A 10 17.68 -2.66 3.89
CA PRO A 10 17.42 -3.46 5.09
C PRO A 10 16.68 -2.67 6.17
N TRP A 11 15.79 -3.34 6.90
CA TRP A 11 15.07 -2.73 8.03
C TRP A 11 16.05 -2.10 9.03
N PRO A 12 15.84 -0.83 9.44
CA PRO A 12 16.84 -0.08 10.20
C PRO A 12 16.92 -0.49 11.68
N GLU A 13 15.83 -0.96 12.28
CA GLU A 13 15.80 -1.38 13.69
C GLU A 13 16.50 -2.71 13.87
N ASN A 14 17.50 -2.77 14.75
CA ASN A 14 18.29 -3.97 15.03
C ASN A 14 18.03 -4.54 16.43
N ASP A 15 17.33 -3.81 17.29
CA ASP A 15 16.97 -4.13 18.67
C ASP A 15 15.70 -4.98 18.78
N VAL A 16 15.00 -5.24 17.67
CA VAL A 16 13.84 -6.13 17.62
C VAL A 16 14.22 -7.53 17.08
N SER A 17 13.40 -8.53 17.42
CA SER A 17 13.61 -9.90 16.96
C SER A 17 13.65 -9.98 15.42
N PRO A 18 14.38 -10.96 14.83
CA PRO A 18 14.41 -11.13 13.37
C PRO A 18 13.01 -11.27 12.74
N GLY A 19 12.09 -11.97 13.42
CA GLY A 19 10.69 -12.10 13.00
C GLY A 19 9.98 -10.75 12.97
N ARG A 20 10.16 -9.93 14.02
CA ARG A 20 9.58 -8.58 14.08
C ARG A 20 10.11 -7.67 12.98
N ARG A 21 11.41 -7.73 12.65
CA ARG A 21 11.98 -7.00 11.50
C ARG A 21 11.31 -7.38 10.19
N VAL A 22 11.05 -8.67 9.97
CA VAL A 22 10.34 -9.13 8.78
C VAL A 22 8.91 -8.58 8.73
N SER A 23 8.17 -8.64 9.84
CA SER A 23 6.79 -8.14 9.91
C SER A 23 6.72 -6.63 9.68
N LEU A 24 7.62 -5.86 10.29
CA LEU A 24 7.68 -4.41 10.11
C LEU A 24 8.03 -4.02 8.66
N ALA A 25 9.06 -4.64 8.09
CA ALA A 25 9.44 -4.40 6.70
C ALA A 25 8.31 -4.74 5.72
N ARG A 26 7.59 -5.85 5.94
CA ARG A 26 6.43 -6.19 5.12
C ARG A 26 5.28 -5.21 5.32
N SER A 27 5.03 -4.78 6.56
CA SER A 27 3.99 -3.79 6.89
C SER A 27 4.24 -2.48 6.18
N GLU A 28 5.47 -1.97 6.21
CA GLU A 28 5.86 -0.77 5.48
C GLU A 28 5.60 -0.92 3.98
N ARG A 29 6.03 -2.04 3.37
CA ARG A 29 5.76 -2.30 1.94
C ARG A 29 4.27 -2.30 1.61
N ALA A 30 3.43 -2.88 2.47
CA ALA A 30 1.98 -2.86 2.28
C ALA A 30 1.40 -1.45 2.42
N MET A 31 1.86 -0.66 3.38
CA MET A 31 1.44 0.74 3.54
C MET A 31 1.86 1.61 2.36
N VAL A 32 3.09 1.47 1.86
CA VAL A 32 3.56 2.18 0.67
C VAL A 32 2.77 1.75 -0.57
N GLY A 33 2.50 0.46 -0.73
CA GLY A 33 1.60 -0.03 -1.79
C GLY A 33 0.21 0.59 -1.70
N ALA A 34 -0.35 0.73 -0.50
CA ALA A 34 -1.64 1.38 -0.30
C ALA A 34 -1.60 2.87 -0.68
N LEU A 35 -0.53 3.58 -0.33
CA LEU A 35 -0.31 4.97 -0.76
C LEU A 35 -0.29 5.09 -2.27
N THR A 36 0.43 4.21 -2.97
CA THR A 36 0.45 4.20 -4.44
C THR A 36 -0.95 3.99 -5.03
N VAL A 37 -1.75 3.10 -4.46
CA VAL A 37 -3.14 2.89 -4.91
C VAL A 37 -4.00 4.14 -4.67
N LEU A 38 -3.82 4.82 -3.53
CA LEU A 38 -4.50 6.09 -3.25
C LEU A 38 -4.10 7.20 -4.23
N GLU A 39 -2.83 7.27 -4.64
CA GLU A 39 -2.37 8.22 -5.66
C GLU A 39 -3.03 7.95 -7.01
N VAL A 40 -3.20 6.68 -7.40
CA VAL A 40 -3.94 6.30 -8.62
C VAL A 40 -5.41 6.70 -8.53
N LEU A 41 -6.07 6.43 -7.38
CA LEU A 41 -7.45 6.87 -7.14
C LEU A 41 -7.58 8.40 -7.20
N HIS A 42 -6.63 9.12 -6.63
CA HIS A 42 -6.60 10.59 -6.73
C HIS A 42 -6.42 11.05 -8.17
N ALA A 43 -5.52 10.44 -8.95
CA ALA A 43 -5.36 10.75 -10.36
C ALA A 43 -6.64 10.47 -11.16
N ALA A 44 -7.36 9.39 -10.85
CA ALA A 44 -8.64 9.06 -11.46
C ALA A 44 -9.71 10.12 -11.16
N ASP A 45 -9.79 10.60 -9.91
CA ASP A 45 -10.67 11.72 -9.54
C ASP A 45 -10.32 13.00 -10.31
N ARG A 46 -9.02 13.31 -10.44
CA ARG A 46 -8.58 14.46 -11.26
C ARG A 46 -8.98 14.31 -12.73
N CYS A 47 -8.88 13.12 -13.30
CA CYS A 47 -9.33 12.83 -14.66
C CYS A 47 -10.85 13.01 -14.82
N ARG A 48 -11.67 12.64 -13.82
CA ARG A 48 -13.12 12.86 -13.88
C ARG A 48 -13.51 14.34 -14.02
N VAL A 49 -12.71 15.24 -13.45
CA VAL A 49 -12.94 16.69 -13.52
C VAL A 49 -12.39 17.31 -14.81
N ALA A 50 -11.26 16.80 -15.32
CA ALA A 50 -10.46 17.49 -16.32
C ALA A 50 -10.40 16.81 -17.70
N ALA A 51 -10.86 15.57 -17.83
CA ALA A 51 -10.76 14.79 -19.07
C ALA A 51 -12.13 14.34 -19.60
N ASP A 52 -12.15 14.02 -20.90
CA ASP A 52 -13.34 13.46 -21.54
C ASP A 52 -13.74 12.10 -20.90
N PRO A 53 -15.03 11.75 -20.87
CA PRO A 53 -15.51 10.52 -20.23
C PRO A 53 -14.83 9.23 -20.70
N GLU A 54 -14.39 9.15 -21.96
CA GLU A 54 -13.68 8.00 -22.52
C GLU A 54 -12.28 7.80 -21.92
N ARG A 55 -11.77 8.80 -21.19
CA ARG A 55 -10.50 8.76 -20.45
C ARG A 55 -10.68 8.43 -18.98
N HIS A 56 -11.91 8.32 -18.49
CA HIS A 56 -12.18 7.97 -17.10
C HIS A 56 -11.88 6.49 -16.87
N LEU A 57 -11.43 6.15 -15.67
CA LEU A 57 -11.38 4.74 -15.28
C LEU A 57 -12.80 4.20 -15.17
N ASP A 58 -12.97 2.95 -15.57
CA ASP A 58 -14.19 2.18 -15.35
C ASP A 58 -14.52 2.10 -13.86
N GLU A 59 -15.82 2.13 -13.53
CA GLU A 59 -16.30 2.09 -12.14
C GLU A 59 -15.81 0.84 -11.40
N GLY A 60 -15.81 -0.32 -12.06
CA GLY A 60 -15.31 -1.57 -11.48
C GLY A 60 -13.80 -1.54 -11.21
N VAL A 61 -13.04 -0.79 -12.01
CA VAL A 61 -11.60 -0.56 -11.74
C VAL A 61 -11.43 0.33 -10.51
N VAL A 62 -12.22 1.40 -10.37
CA VAL A 62 -12.18 2.28 -9.20
C VAL A 62 -12.53 1.51 -7.92
N ASP A 63 -13.59 0.69 -7.95
CA ASP A 63 -13.97 -0.17 -6.82
C ASP A 63 -12.88 -1.18 -6.48
N GLY A 64 -12.28 -1.80 -7.51
CA GLY A 64 -11.15 -2.72 -7.33
C GLY A 64 -9.94 -2.07 -6.66
N LEU A 65 -9.64 -0.81 -7.00
CA LEU A 65 -8.57 -0.04 -6.36
C LEU A 65 -8.90 0.29 -4.90
N PHE A 66 -10.14 0.66 -4.56
CA PHE A 66 -10.55 0.83 -3.17
C PHE A 66 -10.42 -0.45 -2.35
N LEU A 67 -10.84 -1.60 -2.91
CA LEU A 67 -10.68 -2.91 -2.28
C LEU A 67 -9.21 -3.28 -2.09
N ALA A 68 -8.35 -3.01 -3.09
CA ALA A 68 -6.91 -3.25 -3.00
C ALA A 68 -6.27 -2.40 -1.88
N CYS A 69 -6.58 -1.09 -1.84
CA CYS A 69 -6.10 -0.19 -0.79
C CYS A 69 -6.53 -0.68 0.60
N ARG A 70 -7.82 -1.04 0.75
CA ARG A 70 -8.36 -1.58 2.00
C ARG A 70 -7.65 -2.86 2.42
N GLY A 71 -7.49 -3.82 1.51
CA GLY A 71 -6.84 -5.09 1.79
C GLY A 71 -5.38 -4.94 2.24
N LEU A 72 -4.63 -4.03 1.61
CA LEU A 72 -3.26 -3.71 2.00
C LEU A 72 -3.18 -3.10 3.41
N LEU A 73 -4.05 -2.15 3.73
CA LEU A 73 -4.10 -1.51 5.05
C LEU A 73 -4.58 -2.48 6.15
N GLU A 74 -5.60 -3.28 5.88
CA GLU A 74 -6.07 -4.31 6.83
C GLU A 74 -5.00 -5.35 7.12
N TRP A 75 -4.22 -5.73 6.11
CA TRP A 75 -3.08 -6.62 6.28
C TRP A 75 -1.96 -5.95 7.10
N ALA A 76 -1.56 -4.72 6.76
CA ALA A 76 -0.54 -3.97 7.50
C ALA A 76 -0.92 -3.77 8.98
N CYS A 77 -2.17 -3.40 9.27
CA CYS A 77 -2.68 -3.22 10.63
C CYS A 77 -2.60 -4.50 11.47
N ARG A 78 -2.77 -5.69 10.86
CA ARG A 78 -2.62 -6.97 11.56
C ARG A 78 -1.17 -7.24 11.94
N GLU A 79 -0.23 -6.93 11.05
CA GLU A 79 1.20 -7.24 11.27
C GLU A 79 1.93 -6.28 12.21
N VAL A 80 1.40 -5.06 12.38
CA VAL A 80 1.96 -4.09 13.33
C VAL A 80 1.64 -4.48 14.77
N ARG A 81 0.53 -5.19 15.04
CA ARG A 81 0.18 -5.59 16.41
C ARG A 81 1.22 -6.56 16.98
N PRO A 82 1.78 -6.29 18.16
CA PRO A 82 2.57 -7.28 18.87
C PRO A 82 1.68 -8.47 19.26
N GLU A 83 2.27 -9.67 19.31
CA GLU A 83 1.64 -10.84 19.95
C GLU A 83 1.36 -10.57 21.43
#